data_AF-A0AAV2P120-F1
#
_entry.id   AF-A0AAV2P120-F1
#
_cell.length_a   1.000
_cell.length_b   1.000
_cell.length_c   1.000
_cell.angle_alpha   90.00
_cell.angle_beta   90.00
_cell.angle_gamma   90.00
#
_symmetry.space_group_name_H-M   'P 1'
#
loop_
_entity.id
_entity.type
_entity.pdbx_description
1 polymer ?
#
loop_
_entity_poly.entity_id
_entity_poly.type
_entity_poly.pdbx_seq_one_letter_code
_entity_poly.pdbx_strand_id
1 'polypeptide(L)' 'MSDGEDDFMCEEEEDYGLEYSEDSNSEPDVDLENQYYNSKALKEDDPKAALQSFQKVLDLEGGEKGEWGFKALKQMIK' A
#
# COMPACT_ATOMS: atom_id res chain seq x y z
N MET A 1 -8.08 -32.53 49.29
CA MET A 1 -7.32 -32.84 48.06
C MET A 1 -8.33 -33.13 46.97
N SER A 2 -8.51 -32.20 46.05
CA SER A 2 -9.19 -32.39 44.77
C SER A 2 -8.74 -31.23 43.89
N ASP A 3 -7.63 -31.43 43.19
CA ASP A 3 -7.13 -30.53 42.16
C ASP A 3 -6.65 -31.46 41.04
N GLY A 4 -7.32 -31.40 39.90
CA GLY A 4 -7.16 -32.39 38.83
C GLY A 4 -8.08 -32.17 37.65
N GLU A 5 -8.35 -30.92 37.29
CA GLU A 5 -9.00 -30.54 36.03
C GLU A 5 -8.22 -29.36 35.41
N ASP A 6 -6.95 -29.60 35.08
CA ASP A 6 -6.10 -28.71 34.27
C ASP A 6 -5.44 -29.53 33.14
N ASP A 7 -6.24 -30.37 32.47
CA ASP A 7 -5.81 -31.22 31.35
C ASP A 7 -6.46 -30.77 30.02
N PHE A 8 -6.65 -29.45 29.88
CA PHE A 8 -7.15 -28.82 28.65
C PHE A 8 -6.41 -27.53 28.33
N MET A 9 -5.09 -27.51 28.55
CA MET A 9 -4.22 -26.47 28.00
C MET A 9 -3.75 -26.94 26.62
N CYS A 10 -4.56 -26.58 25.62
CA CYS A 10 -4.34 -26.64 24.19
C CYS A 10 -2.85 -26.79 23.76
N GLU A 11 -2.39 -28.03 23.53
CA GLU A 11 -1.12 -28.31 22.82
C GLU A 11 -1.26 -28.18 21.28
N GLU A 12 -2.37 -27.63 20.77
CA GLU A 12 -2.64 -27.52 19.33
C GLU A 12 -3.24 -26.16 18.95
N GLU A 13 -2.76 -25.05 19.52
CA GLU A 13 -3.05 -23.74 18.97
C GLU A 13 -1.77 -22.95 18.74
N GLU A 14 -1.52 -22.73 17.46
CA GLU A 14 -0.78 -21.57 16.95
C GLU A 14 0.75 -21.67 16.89
N ASP A 15 1.27 -22.69 16.19
CA ASP A 15 2.30 -22.41 15.16
C ASP A 15 1.63 -21.72 13.95
N TYR A 16 0.85 -20.67 14.24
CA TYR A 16 0.50 -19.66 13.26
C TYR A 16 1.81 -18.92 13.08
N GLY A 17 2.58 -19.37 12.10
CA GLY A 17 3.64 -18.60 11.45
C GLY A 17 3.04 -17.33 10.83
N LEU A 18 2.50 -16.46 11.68
CA LEU A 18 2.38 -15.04 11.43
C LEU A 18 3.82 -14.53 11.45
N GLU A 19 4.55 -14.86 10.39
CA GLU A 19 5.56 -13.98 9.85
C GLU A 19 4.79 -12.69 9.58
N TYR A 20 4.74 -11.82 10.59
CA TYR A 20 4.53 -10.40 10.35
C TYR A 20 5.51 -10.11 9.22
N SER A 21 4.98 -9.84 8.03
CA SER A 21 5.79 -9.27 6.97
C SER A 21 6.18 -7.89 7.48
N GLU A 22 7.22 -7.84 8.33
CA GLU A 22 7.90 -6.66 8.84
C GLU A 22 8.57 -5.87 7.71
N ASP A 23 8.23 -6.14 6.45
CA ASP A 23 8.71 -5.46 5.25
C ASP A 23 7.83 -4.27 4.83
N SER A 24 6.70 -4.01 5.48
CA SER A 24 5.94 -2.76 5.25
C SER A 24 6.17 -1.75 6.37
N ASN A 25 7.43 -1.57 6.76
CA ASN A 25 7.88 -0.35 7.44
C ASN A 25 8.02 0.84 6.47
N SER A 26 7.43 0.76 5.26
CA SER A 26 7.25 1.92 4.40
C SER A 26 6.25 2.83 5.08
N GLU A 27 6.76 3.92 5.65
CA GLU A 27 5.96 5.09 5.98
C GLU A 27 4.99 5.36 4.82
N PRO A 28 3.71 5.67 5.08
CA PRO A 28 2.79 5.94 4.00
C PRO A 28 3.38 7.07 3.14
N ASP A 29 3.55 6.82 1.84
CA ASP A 29 4.00 7.84 0.89
C ASP A 29 2.89 8.88 0.65
N VAL A 30 2.63 9.70 1.68
CA VAL A 30 1.54 10.70 1.71
C VAL A 30 1.67 11.67 0.53
N ASP A 31 2.91 11.96 0.11
CA ASP A 31 3.20 12.81 -1.04
C ASP A 31 2.78 12.15 -2.36
N LEU A 32 3.01 10.84 -2.54
CA LEU A 32 2.57 10.09 -3.72
C LEU A 32 1.05 10.01 -3.79
N GLU A 33 0.40 9.74 -2.67
CA GLU A 33 -1.07 9.69 -2.58
C GLU A 33 -1.71 11.02 -2.96
N ASN A 34 -1.26 12.12 -2.33
CA ASN A 34 -1.77 13.45 -2.61
C ASN A 34 -1.57 13.84 -4.07
N GLN A 35 -0.39 13.58 -4.63
CA GLN A 35 -0.09 13.89 -6.01
C GLN A 35 -0.96 13.07 -6.98
N TYR A 36 -1.21 11.79 -6.67
CA TYR A 36 -2.08 10.93 -7.47
C TYR A 36 -3.54 11.41 -7.48
N TYR A 37 -4.10 11.74 -6.31
CA TYR A 37 -5.48 12.25 -6.25
C TYR A 37 -5.64 13.61 -6.91
N ASN A 38 -4.64 14.50 -6.79
CA ASN A 38 -4.61 15.77 -7.52
C ASN A 38 -4.62 15.53 -9.04
N SER A 39 -3.78 14.63 -9.53
CA SER A 39 -3.72 14.24 -10.94
C SER A 39 -5.04 13.66 -11.44
N LYS A 40 -5.71 12.85 -10.61
CA LYS A 40 -6.99 12.24 -10.94
C LYS A 40 -8.13 13.26 -10.99
N ALA A 41 -8.14 14.26 -10.11
CA ALA A 41 -9.10 15.36 -10.17
C ALA A 41 -8.90 16.20 -11.44
N LEU A 42 -7.64 16.50 -11.80
CA LEU A 42 -7.30 17.23 -13.02
C LEU A 42 -7.68 16.49 -14.31
N LYS A 43 -7.81 15.16 -14.27
CA LYS A 43 -8.15 14.36 -15.47
C LYS A 43 -9.49 14.74 -16.07
N GLU A 44 -10.46 15.17 -15.27
CA GLU A 44 -11.79 15.56 -15.74
C GLU A 44 -11.81 16.97 -16.35
N ASP A 45 -11.00 17.90 -15.81
CA ASP A 45 -10.93 19.29 -16.29
C ASP A 45 -9.90 19.46 -17.44
N ASP A 46 -8.66 19.02 -17.24
CA ASP A 46 -7.56 19.16 -18.19
C ASP A 46 -6.71 17.88 -18.27
N PRO A 47 -7.02 16.97 -19.23
CA PRO A 47 -6.30 15.71 -19.34
C PRO A 47 -4.82 15.88 -19.69
N LYS A 48 -4.42 16.99 -20.33
CA LYS A 48 -2.99 17.24 -20.63
C LYS A 48 -2.24 17.61 -19.37
N ALA A 49 -2.84 18.45 -18.52
CA ALA A 49 -2.27 18.78 -17.21
C ALA A 49 -2.23 17.54 -16.29
N ALA A 50 -3.26 16.69 -16.34
CA ALA A 50 -3.30 15.44 -15.59
C ALA A 50 -2.14 14.50 -15.96
N LEU A 51 -1.81 14.35 -17.25
CA LEU A 51 -0.65 13.57 -17.68
C LEU A 51 0.66 14.11 -17.09
N GLN A 52 0.84 15.43 -17.06
CA GLN A 52 2.02 16.02 -16.43
C GLN A 52 2.06 15.79 -14.92
N SER A 53 0.90 15.85 -14.25
CA SER A 53 0.81 15.59 -12.81
C SER A 53 1.05 14.11 -12.47
N PHE A 54 0.60 13.18 -13.31
CA PHE A 54 0.90 11.74 -13.16
C PHE A 54 2.39 11.45 -13.41
N GLN A 55 3.05 12.19 -14.29
CA GLN A 55 4.50 12.07 -14.50
C GLN A 55 5.26 12.40 -13.21
N LYS A 56 4.82 13.42 -12.46
CA LYS A 56 5.41 13.77 -11.16
C LYS A 56 5.28 12.67 -10.12
N VAL A 57 4.20 11.86 -10.15
CA VAL A 57 4.07 10.69 -9.26
C VAL A 57 5.20 9.70 -9.54
N LEU A 58 5.56 9.49 -10.82
CA LEU A 58 6.66 8.60 -11.22
C LEU A 58 8.02 9.16 -10.83
N ASP A 59 8.21 10.48 -10.94
CA ASP A 59 9.44 11.14 -10.54
C ASP A 59 9.64 11.08 -9.00
N LEU A 60 8.56 11.23 -8.23
CA LEU A 60 8.55 11.12 -6.78
C LEU A 60 8.83 9.69 -6.30
N GLU A 61 8.34 8.68 -7.02
CA GLU A 61 8.61 7.26 -6.72
C GLU A 61 10.06 6.85 -7.06
N GLY A 62 10.89 7.77 -7.58
CA GLY A 62 12.32 7.55 -7.74
C GLY A 62 12.71 6.51 -8.80
N GLY A 63 11.76 6.09 -9.64
CA GLY A 63 11.98 5.05 -10.66
C GLY A 63 11.96 3.62 -10.13
N GLU A 64 11.69 3.41 -8.84
CA GLU A 64 11.40 2.09 -8.29
C GLU A 64 9.99 1.66 -8.69
N LYS A 65 9.76 0.35 -8.82
CA LYS A 65 8.42 -0.16 -9.16
C LYS A 65 7.55 -0.12 -7.91
N GLY A 66 6.93 1.02 -7.64
CA GLY A 66 5.97 1.16 -6.56
C GLY A 66 4.52 1.06 -7.04
N GLU A 67 3.61 0.97 -6.06
CA GLU A 67 2.18 0.85 -6.31
C GLU A 67 1.60 2.14 -6.92
N TRP A 68 2.13 3.29 -6.52
CA TRP A 68 1.61 4.60 -6.92
C TRP A 68 1.95 4.94 -8.38
N GLY A 69 3.17 4.66 -8.83
CA GLY A 69 3.55 4.82 -10.23
C GLY A 69 2.79 3.85 -11.13
N PHE A 70 2.55 2.60 -10.70
CA PHE A 70 1.72 1.68 -11.47
C PHE A 70 0.27 2.18 -11.61
N LYS A 71 -0.33 2.67 -10.52
CA LYS A 71 -1.66 3.29 -10.55
C LYS A 71 -1.69 4.53 -11.46
N ALA A 72 -0.68 5.38 -11.42
CA ALA A 72 -0.53 6.57 -12.26
C ALA A 72 -0.46 6.20 -13.75
N LEU A 73 0.43 5.27 -14.12
CA LEU A 73 0.58 4.81 -15.51
C LEU A 73 -0.72 4.25 -16.07
N LYS A 74 -1.47 3.48 -15.27
CA LYS A 74 -2.78 2.96 -15.67
C LYS A 74 -3.78 4.08 -15.97
N GLN A 75 -3.72 5.20 -15.24
CA GLN A 75 -4.59 6.35 -15.50
C GLN A 75 -4.15 7.19 -16.70
N MET A 76 -2.85 7.22 -17.01
CA MET A 76 -2.32 7.92 -18.19
C MET A 76 -2.72 7.25 -19.51
N ILE A 77 -2.82 5.92 -19.53
CA ILE A 77 -3.16 5.14 -20.73
C ILE A 77 -4.69 5.06 -20.95
N LYS A 78 -5.47 5.24 -19.88
CA LYS A 78 -6.94 5.07 -19.87
C LYS A 78 -7.67 6.35 -20.23
#